data_AF-A0A958KBS0-F1
#
_entry.id   AF-A0A958KBS0-F1
#
_cell.length_a   1.000
_cell.length_b   1.000
_cell.length_c   1.000
_cell.angle_alpha   90.00
_cell.angle_beta   90.00
_cell.angle_gamma   90.00
#
_symmetry.space_group_name_H-M   'P 1'
#
loop_
_entity.id
_entity.type
_entity.pdbx_description
1 polymer ?
#
loop_
_entity_poly.entity_id
_entity_poly.type
_entity_poly.pdbx_seq_one_letter_code
_entity_poly.pdbx_strand_id
1 'polypeptide(L)'
;RATEFDPWIHSWSQISGSAPYFLTEYGTDGYHATSFLSTGVGSIDEALQASTDKSLWNQIHRNLSAVDSEKLCVGGFVFEFNDEYWKASGGSPNSQEYFGFNLYLGYFDHHLGGGAIAGEFFGHPDGFSNEEYYGVVRMDRSLKPAYVALQEAYSLGWNEEKPISLAAYSQARSSNSFYWLAKNDELFSFRYGKFCCPSNGRGFNIAVIDRSTGTVIAHRNFDTWDFSGSILCPALSAILAEAQPGDIVMAAGDDTVNPVFSPQCTLLQNTGLYQCFTEFQALGSTLFGGLYFHQPWAFIAEVGNPMGTVLAESVGAGTCPSTSTPYPYPDVQVSTSIYLDFDRDGITDNLDADDDNDGVRDVTERLNGTDVLDPASF
;
A
#
# COMPACT_ATOMS: atom_id res chain seq x y z
N ARG A 1 14.94 18.55 32.01
CA ARG A 1 14.40 19.04 30.71
C ARG A 1 15.60 19.38 29.86
N ALA A 2 15.89 18.59 28.83
CA ALA A 2 16.88 19.00 27.83
C ALA A 2 16.30 20.22 27.11
N THR A 3 17.00 21.35 27.17
CA THR A 3 16.57 22.63 26.58
C THR A 3 17.19 22.88 25.21
N GLU A 4 18.03 21.96 24.72
CA GLU A 4 18.80 22.12 23.49
C GLU A 4 18.86 20.78 22.75
N PHE A 5 18.53 20.78 21.46
CA PHE A 5 18.68 19.64 20.56
C PHE A 5 20.13 19.45 20.09
N ASP A 6 21.00 20.45 20.30
CA ASP A 6 22.40 20.47 19.83
C ASP A 6 23.22 19.23 20.24
N PRO A 7 23.13 18.71 21.49
CA PRO A 7 23.85 17.50 21.85
C PRO A 7 23.38 16.27 21.05
N TRP A 8 22.09 16.22 20.70
CA TRP A 8 21.49 15.13 19.94
C TRP A 8 21.89 15.20 18.47
N ILE A 9 21.89 16.40 17.88
CA ILE A 9 22.33 16.65 16.50
C ILE A 9 23.81 16.28 16.32
N HIS A 10 24.67 16.66 17.26
CA HIS A 10 26.08 16.29 17.23
C HIS A 10 26.28 14.78 17.37
N SER A 11 25.57 14.14 18.29
CA SER A 11 25.63 12.68 18.48
C SER A 11 25.15 11.95 17.22
N TRP A 12 24.06 12.38 16.60
CA TRP A 12 23.56 11.83 15.35
C TRP A 12 24.61 11.93 14.24
N SER A 13 25.22 13.10 14.04
CA SER A 13 26.25 13.31 13.00
C SER A 13 27.47 12.40 13.16
N GLN A 14 27.80 12.00 14.39
CA GLN A 14 28.90 11.07 14.66
C GLN A 14 28.54 9.61 14.34
N ILE A 15 27.26 9.23 14.49
CA ILE A 15 26.79 7.85 14.31
C ILE A 15 26.36 7.62 12.85
N SER A 16 25.63 8.56 12.26
CA SER A 16 25.04 8.44 10.92
C SER A 16 25.96 8.93 9.80
N GLY A 17 27.12 9.50 10.16
CA GLY A 17 28.07 10.09 9.23
C GLY A 17 27.49 11.33 8.55
N SER A 18 27.05 11.19 7.29
CA SER A 18 26.48 12.29 6.48
C SER A 18 25.00 12.12 6.18
N ALA A 19 24.33 11.13 6.77
CA ALA A 19 22.91 10.91 6.51
C ALA A 19 22.06 12.02 7.16
N PRO A 20 21.12 12.63 6.41
CA PRO A 20 20.21 13.62 6.97
C PRO A 20 19.27 12.94 7.99
N TYR A 21 18.81 13.70 8.98
CA TYR A 21 17.64 13.30 9.77
C TYR A 21 16.44 14.13 9.30
N PHE A 22 15.26 13.51 9.32
CA PHE A 22 13.99 14.16 8.99
C PHE A 22 13.12 14.19 10.24
N LEU A 23 12.62 15.38 10.58
CA LEU A 23 11.67 15.58 11.66
C LEU A 23 10.43 16.23 11.06
N THR A 24 9.30 15.55 11.17
CA THR A 24 8.00 16.04 10.71
C THR A 24 6.92 15.65 11.71
N GLU A 25 5.79 16.30 11.55
CA GLU A 25 4.53 15.89 12.15
C GLU A 25 3.72 15.04 11.15
N TYR A 26 2.72 14.31 11.65
CA TYR A 26 1.79 13.50 10.86
C TYR A 26 0.34 13.72 11.32
N GLY A 27 -0.61 13.50 10.40
CA GLY A 27 -2.03 13.52 10.70
C GLY A 27 -2.83 14.28 9.66
N THR A 28 -4.16 14.17 9.75
CA THR A 28 -5.10 14.92 8.92
C THR A 28 -6.07 15.71 9.79
N ASP A 29 -6.77 16.67 9.18
CA ASP A 29 -7.81 17.40 9.89
C ASP A 29 -9.16 16.64 9.94
N GLY A 30 -10.02 17.07 10.87
CA GLY A 30 -11.34 16.50 11.11
C GLY A 30 -12.48 17.08 10.25
N TYR A 31 -12.19 17.83 9.18
CA TYR A 31 -13.20 18.41 8.31
C TYR A 31 -13.05 17.90 6.88
N HIS A 32 -14.08 17.22 6.39
CA HIS A 32 -14.11 16.74 5.01
C HIS A 32 -14.63 17.84 4.07
N ALA A 33 -13.75 18.41 3.26
CA ALA A 33 -14.07 19.35 2.20
C ALA A 33 -14.63 18.60 0.97
N THR A 34 -15.80 19.03 0.50
CA THR A 34 -16.45 18.44 -0.70
C THR A 34 -16.22 19.26 -1.96
N SER A 35 -15.52 20.39 -1.85
CA SER A 35 -15.20 21.28 -2.96
C SER A 35 -13.81 21.89 -2.80
N PHE A 36 -12.93 21.55 -3.73
CA PHE A 36 -11.56 22.05 -3.83
C PHE A 36 -11.46 23.54 -4.20
N LEU A 37 -12.56 24.12 -4.71
CA LEU A 37 -12.61 25.48 -5.27
C LEU A 37 -13.40 26.46 -4.41
N SER A 38 -14.18 25.96 -3.45
CA SER A 38 -14.97 26.80 -2.54
C SER A 38 -14.66 26.42 -1.12
N THR A 39 -14.02 27.33 -0.41
CA THR A 39 -13.80 27.18 1.03
C THR A 39 -15.11 27.04 1.79
N GLY A 40 -15.13 26.23 2.84
CA GLY A 40 -16.27 26.08 3.74
C GLY A 40 -17.47 25.29 3.22
N VAL A 41 -17.30 24.43 2.21
CA VAL A 41 -18.34 23.48 1.76
C VAL A 41 -17.91 22.05 2.08
N GLY A 42 -18.54 21.46 3.09
CA GLY A 42 -18.10 20.18 3.65
C GLY A 42 -18.78 19.87 4.97
N SER A 43 -18.23 18.91 5.69
CA SER A 43 -18.76 18.45 6.97
C SER A 43 -17.66 17.92 7.87
N ILE A 44 -17.88 18.01 9.18
CA ILE A 44 -17.02 17.34 10.16
C ILE A 44 -17.02 15.83 9.92
N ASP A 45 -15.83 15.25 9.79
CA ASP A 45 -15.59 13.81 9.66
C ASP A 45 -14.41 13.37 10.55
N GLU A 46 -14.62 13.46 11.86
CA GLU A 46 -13.61 13.04 12.85
C GLU A 46 -13.34 11.52 12.82
N ALA A 47 -14.23 10.73 12.19
CA ALA A 47 -14.03 9.29 12.01
C ALA A 47 -12.98 9.03 10.93
N LEU A 48 -13.05 9.76 9.81
CA LEU A 48 -12.01 9.73 8.79
C LEU A 48 -10.67 10.17 9.38
N GLN A 49 -10.63 11.30 10.11
CA GLN A 49 -9.43 11.75 10.82
C GLN A 49 -8.83 10.66 11.70
N ALA A 50 -9.65 10.06 12.57
CA ALA A 50 -9.18 9.02 13.48
C ALA A 50 -8.63 7.79 12.74
N SER A 51 -9.29 7.38 11.64
CA SER A 51 -8.83 6.23 10.84
C SER A 51 -7.53 6.52 10.11
N THR A 52 -7.37 7.73 9.57
CA THR A 52 -6.17 8.18 8.85
C THR A 52 -5.00 8.37 9.81
N ASP A 53 -5.18 9.08 10.92
CA ASP A 53 -4.12 9.29 11.93
C ASP A 53 -3.64 7.98 12.53
N LYS A 54 -4.58 7.05 12.82
CA LYS A 54 -4.22 5.70 13.28
C LYS A 54 -3.46 4.94 12.20
N SER A 55 -3.86 5.03 10.93
CA SER A 55 -3.14 4.39 9.81
C SER A 55 -1.71 4.93 9.66
N LEU A 56 -1.54 6.25 9.72
CA LEU A 56 -0.22 6.89 9.67
C LEU A 56 0.66 6.49 10.86
N TRP A 57 0.10 6.46 12.08
CA TRP A 57 0.83 5.94 13.24
C TRP A 57 1.26 4.50 13.04
N ASN A 58 0.39 3.66 12.49
CA ASN A 58 0.68 2.27 12.25
C ASN A 58 1.82 2.08 11.24
N GLN A 59 1.90 2.93 10.20
CA GLN A 59 3.07 2.97 9.31
C GLN A 59 4.35 3.38 10.04
N ILE A 60 4.26 4.39 10.91
CA ILE A 60 5.39 4.84 11.74
C ILE A 60 5.84 3.72 12.68
N HIS A 61 4.90 3.08 13.36
CA HIS A 61 5.09 1.98 14.31
C HIS A 61 5.86 0.81 13.69
N ARG A 62 5.44 0.35 12.50
CA ARG A 62 6.10 -0.72 11.72
C ARG A 62 7.53 -0.39 11.30
N ASN A 63 7.91 0.89 11.33
CA ASN A 63 9.25 1.35 10.97
C ASN A 63 10.05 1.82 12.20
N LEU A 64 9.56 1.61 13.42
CA LEU A 64 10.27 2.01 14.63
C LEU A 64 11.50 1.15 14.85
N SER A 65 12.63 1.82 15.05
CA SER A 65 13.89 1.27 15.57
C SER A 65 13.77 0.62 16.94
N ALA A 66 12.71 0.95 17.69
CA ALA A 66 12.38 0.33 18.97
C ALA A 66 11.73 -1.05 18.82
N VAL A 67 11.16 -1.35 17.65
CA VAL A 67 10.55 -2.65 17.31
C VAL A 67 11.56 -3.48 16.50
N ASP A 68 12.18 -2.89 15.48
CA ASP A 68 13.22 -3.55 14.68
C ASP A 68 14.43 -2.63 14.53
N SER A 69 15.57 -3.07 15.06
CA SER A 69 16.83 -2.31 15.07
C SER A 69 17.41 -2.00 13.68
N GLU A 70 16.95 -2.68 12.61
CA GLU A 70 17.31 -2.36 11.22
C GLU A 70 16.52 -1.18 10.65
N LYS A 71 15.41 -0.78 11.28
CA LYS A 71 14.60 0.37 10.84
C LYS A 71 15.15 1.70 11.37
N LEU A 72 14.82 2.78 10.66
CA LEU A 72 15.37 4.11 10.93
C LEU A 72 14.39 5.07 11.64
N CYS A 73 13.11 4.72 11.79
CA CYS A 73 12.15 5.62 12.43
C CYS A 73 12.32 5.58 13.94
N VAL A 74 12.28 6.73 14.60
CA VAL A 74 12.30 6.80 16.08
C VAL A 74 10.89 7.05 16.63
N GLY A 75 9.99 7.58 15.80
CA GLY A 75 8.64 7.97 16.22
C GLY A 75 8.02 8.97 15.27
N GLY A 76 6.84 9.45 15.67
CA GLY A 76 6.13 10.53 15.00
C GLY A 76 5.45 11.44 16.00
N PHE A 77 5.39 12.73 15.68
CA PHE A 77 4.57 13.69 16.41
C PHE A 77 3.25 13.85 15.67
N VAL A 78 2.12 13.63 16.34
CA VAL A 78 0.83 14.01 15.76
C VAL A 78 0.81 15.52 15.56
N PHE A 79 0.23 15.97 14.46
CA PHE A 79 0.26 17.37 14.00
C PHE A 79 -0.18 18.34 15.08
N GLU A 80 -1.29 18.07 15.73
CA GLU A 80 -1.72 18.94 16.81
C GLU A 80 -2.50 18.22 17.91
N PHE A 81 -2.29 18.69 19.14
CA PHE A 81 -3.06 18.23 20.28
C PHE A 81 -4.49 18.80 20.29
N ASN A 82 -4.64 20.11 20.14
CA ASN A 82 -5.91 20.85 20.26
C ASN A 82 -6.33 21.42 18.91
N ASP A 83 -7.63 21.48 18.62
CA ASP A 83 -8.11 22.36 17.56
C ASP A 83 -7.77 23.82 17.91
N GLU A 84 -7.72 24.66 16.87
CA GLU A 84 -7.33 26.08 16.98
C GLU A 84 -8.36 27.04 16.38
N TYR A 85 -8.16 28.33 16.68
CA TYR A 85 -8.82 29.44 16.00
C TYR A 85 -7.80 30.22 15.16
N TRP A 86 -8.31 30.92 14.14
CA TRP A 86 -7.60 31.96 13.41
C TRP A 86 -6.36 31.46 12.68
N LYS A 87 -6.49 30.30 12.03
CA LYS A 87 -5.46 29.74 11.15
C LYS A 87 -5.73 30.02 9.68
N ALA A 88 -6.99 30.24 9.34
CA ALA A 88 -7.36 30.68 8.01
C ALA A 88 -7.05 32.17 7.74
N SER A 89 -6.55 32.45 6.53
CA SER A 89 -6.39 33.83 6.04
C SER A 89 -7.74 34.55 5.96
N GLY A 90 -7.90 35.61 6.75
CA GLY A 90 -9.17 36.36 6.88
C GLY A 90 -10.11 35.80 7.95
N GLY A 91 -9.62 34.84 8.73
CA GLY A 91 -10.36 34.19 9.79
C GLY A 91 -10.53 34.99 11.07
N SER A 92 -11.29 34.43 12.00
CA SER A 92 -11.74 35.05 13.24
C SER A 92 -11.04 34.46 14.46
N PRO A 93 -10.50 35.28 15.37
CA PRO A 93 -9.93 34.80 16.64
C PRO A 93 -10.96 34.28 17.65
N ASN A 94 -12.26 34.31 17.31
CA ASN A 94 -13.35 33.97 18.22
C ASN A 94 -14.27 32.86 17.70
N SER A 95 -13.95 32.23 16.57
CA SER A 95 -14.76 31.18 15.98
C SER A 95 -13.92 30.25 15.15
N GLN A 96 -14.24 28.95 15.20
CA GLN A 96 -13.66 27.96 14.31
C GLN A 96 -14.26 28.08 12.92
N GLU A 97 -13.44 27.95 11.89
CA GLU A 97 -13.81 28.24 10.52
C GLU A 97 -13.33 27.14 9.57
N TYR A 98 -14.18 26.81 8.61
CA TYR A 98 -13.94 25.75 7.62
C TYR A 98 -13.08 26.20 6.43
N PHE A 99 -12.34 27.29 6.61
CA PHE A 99 -11.37 27.78 5.63
C PHE A 99 -10.08 26.96 5.74
N GLY A 100 -9.28 27.01 4.68
CA GLY A 100 -8.06 26.22 4.60
C GLY A 100 -7.38 26.45 3.26
N PHE A 101 -6.48 25.56 2.89
CA PHE A 101 -5.78 25.62 1.63
C PHE A 101 -5.73 24.27 0.94
N ASN A 102 -5.75 24.34 -0.39
CA ASN A 102 -5.64 23.16 -1.22
C ASN A 102 -4.17 22.68 -1.23
N LEU A 103 -3.95 21.39 -0.97
CA LEU A 103 -2.65 20.75 -1.14
C LEU A 103 -2.41 20.27 -2.58
N TYR A 104 -3.11 20.86 -3.55
CA TYR A 104 -2.82 20.71 -4.96
C TYR A 104 -1.44 21.31 -5.25
N LEU A 105 -0.39 20.54 -4.95
CA LEU A 105 0.84 20.58 -5.69
C LEU A 105 0.47 20.14 -7.10
N GLY A 106 0.11 21.12 -7.93
CA GLY A 106 0.43 21.04 -9.33
C GLY A 106 1.93 20.89 -9.44
N TYR A 107 2.44 19.67 -9.27
CA TYR A 107 3.76 19.29 -9.70
C TYR A 107 3.71 19.46 -11.21
N PHE A 108 4.03 20.67 -11.68
CA PHE A 108 4.48 20.89 -13.04
C PHE A 108 5.81 20.13 -13.13
N ASP A 109 5.74 18.81 -13.33
CA ASP A 109 6.87 18.11 -13.87
C ASP A 109 7.05 18.64 -15.29
N HIS A 110 7.99 19.56 -15.43
CA HIS A 110 8.38 20.12 -16.72
C HIS A 110 8.94 19.04 -17.68
N HIS A 111 9.16 17.79 -17.24
CA HIS A 111 9.54 16.66 -18.10
C HIS A 111 8.37 15.90 -18.72
N LEU A 112 7.10 16.17 -18.33
CA LEU A 112 5.93 15.44 -18.83
C LEU A 112 4.92 16.27 -19.63
N GLY A 113 5.26 17.50 -20.01
CA GLY A 113 4.52 18.22 -21.06
C GLY A 113 3.01 18.37 -20.80
N GLY A 114 2.65 19.08 -19.73
CA GLY A 114 1.38 19.80 -19.63
C GLY A 114 0.11 18.96 -19.61
N GLY A 115 -0.19 18.36 -18.46
CA GLY A 115 -1.53 17.88 -18.12
C GLY A 115 -1.62 17.71 -16.61
N ALA A 116 -2.53 18.44 -15.97
CA ALA A 116 -2.92 18.20 -14.59
C ALA A 116 -3.38 16.74 -14.46
N ILE A 117 -2.67 15.95 -13.63
CA ILE A 117 -3.15 14.63 -13.26
C ILE A 117 -4.28 14.86 -12.25
N ALA A 118 -5.52 14.71 -12.70
CA ALA A 118 -6.67 14.67 -11.82
C ALA A 118 -6.68 13.29 -11.14
N GLY A 119 -6.40 13.23 -9.84
CA GLY A 119 -6.64 12.01 -9.05
C GLY A 119 -5.78 11.79 -7.81
N GLU A 120 -4.61 12.43 -7.68
CA GLU A 120 -3.73 12.16 -6.53
C GLU A 120 -3.68 13.39 -5.60
N PHE A 121 -4.43 13.29 -4.51
CA PHE A 121 -4.47 14.25 -3.42
C PHE A 121 -3.29 13.96 -2.49
N PHE A 122 -2.20 14.71 -2.64
CA PHE A 122 -1.01 14.52 -1.81
C PHE A 122 -1.24 15.16 -0.43
N GLY A 123 -1.45 14.31 0.59
CA GLY A 123 -1.34 14.71 2.01
C GLY A 123 -2.60 14.52 2.85
N HIS A 124 -3.80 14.75 2.29
CA HIS A 124 -5.08 14.57 2.99
C HIS A 124 -6.05 13.69 2.21
N PRO A 125 -6.92 12.90 2.89
CA PRO A 125 -7.91 12.04 2.24
C PRO A 125 -8.83 12.78 1.24
N ASP A 126 -9.05 14.08 1.44
CA ASP A 126 -9.86 14.94 0.61
C ASP A 126 -9.05 16.04 -0.10
N GLY A 127 -7.72 15.98 -0.03
CA GLY A 127 -6.80 16.92 -0.69
C GLY A 127 -6.87 18.37 -0.23
N PHE A 128 -7.52 18.65 0.89
CA PHE A 128 -7.67 19.98 1.42
C PHE A 128 -7.23 20.00 2.88
N SER A 129 -6.47 21.02 3.27
CA SER A 129 -6.01 21.18 4.65
C SER A 129 -6.86 22.22 5.35
N ASN A 130 -7.56 21.82 6.41
CA ASN A 130 -8.29 22.72 7.30
C ASN A 130 -7.56 22.86 8.65
N GLU A 131 -6.61 23.81 8.71
CA GLU A 131 -5.72 24.03 9.86
C GLU A 131 -6.42 24.11 11.22
N GLU A 132 -7.66 24.60 11.29
CA GLU A 132 -8.38 24.73 12.56
C GLU A 132 -8.92 23.42 13.12
N TYR A 133 -8.84 22.31 12.38
CA TYR A 133 -9.45 21.02 12.73
C TYR A 133 -8.44 19.86 12.91
N TYR A 134 -7.14 20.14 13.00
CA TYR A 134 -6.08 19.13 13.16
C TYR A 134 -5.99 18.51 14.54
N GLY A 135 -6.55 19.16 15.56
CA GLY A 135 -6.41 18.70 16.94
C GLY A 135 -7.01 17.32 17.14
N VAL A 136 -6.30 16.45 17.85
CA VAL A 136 -6.87 15.18 18.34
C VAL A 136 -7.91 15.39 19.42
N VAL A 137 -7.95 16.58 20.05
CA VAL A 137 -9.07 17.06 20.88
C VAL A 137 -9.63 18.36 20.32
N ARG A 138 -10.89 18.66 20.61
CA ARG A 138 -11.53 19.91 20.18
C ARG A 138 -10.99 21.13 20.94
N MET A 139 -11.39 22.32 20.53
CA MET A 139 -11.05 23.61 21.16
C MET A 139 -11.26 23.62 22.67
N ASP A 140 -12.36 23.04 23.14
CA ASP A 140 -12.73 22.95 24.56
C ASP A 140 -12.07 21.78 25.30
N ARG A 141 -11.15 21.08 24.62
CA ARG A 141 -10.46 19.85 25.07
C ARG A 141 -11.38 18.65 25.26
N SER A 142 -12.61 18.69 24.74
CA SER A 142 -13.40 17.47 24.59
C SER A 142 -12.70 16.53 23.61
N LEU A 143 -12.72 15.23 23.92
CA LEU A 143 -12.02 14.23 23.12
C LEU A 143 -12.68 14.08 21.75
N LYS A 144 -11.87 13.96 20.70
CA LYS A 144 -12.30 13.44 19.40
C LYS A 144 -12.02 11.93 19.32
N PRO A 145 -12.66 11.21 18.38
CA PRO A 145 -12.29 9.84 18.03
C PRO A 145 -10.79 9.64 17.79
N ALA A 146 -10.09 10.63 17.21
CA ALA A 146 -8.65 10.58 16.96
C ALA A 146 -7.82 10.43 18.25
N TYR A 147 -8.15 11.16 19.33
CA TYR A 147 -7.49 10.98 20.62
C TYR A 147 -7.64 9.56 21.15
N VAL A 148 -8.85 9.00 21.09
CA VAL A 148 -9.13 7.64 21.58
C VAL A 148 -8.36 6.61 20.76
N ALA A 149 -8.36 6.77 19.44
CA ALA A 149 -7.64 5.90 18.51
C ALA A 149 -6.11 5.91 18.74
N LEU A 150 -5.52 7.08 18.97
CA LEU A 150 -4.08 7.20 19.25
C LEU A 150 -3.72 6.82 20.69
N GLN A 151 -4.59 7.06 21.67
CA GLN A 151 -4.39 6.59 23.04
C GLN A 151 -4.28 5.07 23.08
N GLU A 152 -5.15 4.37 22.34
CA GLU A 152 -5.08 2.92 22.16
C GLU A 152 -3.77 2.54 21.46
N ALA A 153 -3.43 3.21 20.37
CA ALA A 153 -2.26 2.90 19.56
C ALA A 153 -0.90 3.20 20.22
N TYR A 154 -0.87 4.06 21.25
CA TYR A 154 0.32 4.39 22.04
C TYR A 154 0.43 3.57 23.33
N SER A 155 -0.50 2.66 23.59
CA SER A 155 -0.43 1.80 24.77
C SER A 155 0.82 0.91 24.71
N LEU A 156 1.46 0.70 25.87
CA LEU A 156 2.58 -0.23 26.00
C LEU A 156 2.07 -1.63 25.65
N GLY A 157 2.64 -2.25 24.61
CA GLY A 157 2.16 -3.53 24.07
C GLY A 157 1.16 -3.42 22.92
N TRP A 158 1.00 -2.24 22.30
CA TRP A 158 0.31 -2.14 21.01
C TRP A 158 1.13 -2.87 19.94
N ASN A 159 0.76 -4.13 19.67
CA ASN A 159 1.04 -4.79 18.41
C ASN A 159 -0.20 -4.66 17.55
N GLU A 160 -0.05 -4.00 16.41
CA GLU A 160 -1.14 -3.87 15.46
C GLU A 160 -1.38 -5.23 14.80
N GLU A 161 -2.16 -6.12 15.42
CA GLU A 161 -2.80 -7.24 14.75
C GLU A 161 -3.92 -6.71 13.83
N LYS A 162 -3.57 -5.83 12.88
CA LYS A 162 -4.48 -5.47 11.79
C LYS A 162 -4.07 -6.18 10.53
N PRO A 163 -5.06 -6.54 9.71
CA PRO A 163 -4.75 -7.19 8.46
C PRO A 163 -4.01 -6.21 7.56
N ILE A 164 -2.99 -6.72 6.87
CA ILE A 164 -2.34 -6.06 5.76
C ILE A 164 -3.36 -5.92 4.63
N SER A 165 -3.61 -4.69 4.20
CA SER A 165 -4.43 -4.42 3.02
C SER A 165 -3.58 -4.63 1.77
N LEU A 166 -4.07 -5.44 0.84
CA LEU A 166 -3.41 -5.69 -0.44
C LEU A 166 -4.35 -5.30 -1.58
N ALA A 167 -3.83 -4.59 -2.58
CA ALA A 167 -4.59 -4.24 -3.76
C ALA A 167 -3.74 -4.30 -5.03
N ALA A 168 -4.35 -4.72 -6.12
CA ALA A 168 -3.72 -4.81 -7.43
C ALA A 168 -4.64 -4.21 -8.49
N TYR A 169 -4.06 -3.43 -9.40
CA TYR A 169 -4.78 -2.73 -10.45
C TYR A 169 -4.13 -2.92 -11.82
N SER A 170 -4.97 -3.05 -12.83
CA SER A 170 -4.56 -3.23 -14.21
C SER A 170 -5.41 -2.40 -15.17
N GLN A 171 -4.72 -1.76 -16.11
CA GLN A 171 -5.30 -1.02 -17.22
C GLN A 171 -4.48 -1.26 -18.50
N ALA A 172 -5.18 -1.60 -19.58
CA ALA A 172 -4.59 -1.83 -20.90
C ALA A 172 -5.00 -0.72 -21.87
N ARG A 173 -4.02 -0.07 -22.52
CA ARG A 173 -4.22 1.03 -23.49
C ARG A 173 -3.09 1.08 -24.54
N SER A 174 -3.36 1.64 -25.73
CA SER A 174 -2.38 1.78 -26.84
C SER A 174 -1.18 2.65 -26.53
N SER A 175 -1.32 3.52 -25.54
CA SER A 175 -0.30 4.44 -25.03
C SER A 175 -0.68 4.77 -23.60
N ASN A 176 0.30 4.75 -22.69
CA ASN A 176 0.09 5.01 -21.27
C ASN A 176 -0.89 4.01 -20.61
N SER A 177 -0.66 2.73 -20.85
CA SER A 177 -1.17 1.68 -19.95
C SER A 177 -0.60 1.89 -18.54
N PHE A 178 -1.31 1.35 -17.56
CA PHE A 178 -1.06 1.63 -16.16
C PHE A 178 -1.32 0.38 -15.32
N TYR A 179 -0.46 0.14 -14.35
CA TYR A 179 -0.68 -0.88 -13.33
C TYR A 179 -0.08 -0.42 -12.01
N TRP A 180 -0.59 -0.97 -10.92
CA TRP A 180 0.06 -0.87 -9.62
C TRP A 180 -0.28 -2.06 -8.71
N LEU A 181 0.62 -2.33 -7.78
CA LEU A 181 0.44 -3.18 -6.62
C LEU A 181 0.64 -2.33 -5.37
N ALA A 182 -0.28 -2.44 -4.43
CA ALA A 182 -0.31 -1.67 -3.21
C ALA A 182 -0.38 -2.59 -1.99
N LYS A 183 0.34 -2.20 -0.94
CA LYS A 183 0.29 -2.81 0.39
C LYS A 183 0.06 -1.69 1.40
N ASN A 184 -0.96 -1.82 2.24
CA ASN A 184 -1.37 -0.81 3.23
C ASN A 184 -1.53 0.59 2.62
N ASP A 185 -2.19 0.65 1.46
CA ASP A 185 -2.43 1.87 0.68
C ASP A 185 -1.17 2.55 0.11
N GLU A 186 0.01 1.94 0.26
CA GLU A 186 1.25 2.39 -0.36
C GLU A 186 1.55 1.60 -1.64
N LEU A 187 1.79 2.31 -2.74
CA LEU A 187 2.22 1.70 -4.00
C LEU A 187 3.69 1.28 -3.91
N PHE A 188 3.97 -0.02 -3.91
CA PHE A 188 5.34 -0.53 -3.89
C PHE A 188 5.82 -1.00 -5.27
N SER A 189 4.90 -1.16 -6.23
CA SER A 189 5.20 -1.52 -7.61
C SER A 189 4.21 -0.86 -8.55
N PHE A 190 4.69 -0.05 -9.50
CA PHE A 190 3.83 0.66 -10.44
C PHE A 190 4.59 1.06 -11.71
N ARG A 191 3.85 1.44 -12.75
CA ARG A 191 4.39 2.10 -13.95
C ARG A 191 3.45 3.19 -14.43
N TYR A 192 3.93 4.44 -14.47
CA TYR A 192 3.21 5.58 -15.05
C TYR A 192 3.70 5.89 -16.47
N GLY A 193 2.93 5.45 -17.47
CA GLY A 193 3.20 5.80 -18.86
C GLY A 193 4.39 5.07 -19.48
N LYS A 194 4.80 5.51 -20.69
CA LYS A 194 5.75 4.76 -21.53
C LYS A 194 7.20 4.75 -21.04
N PHE A 195 7.60 5.66 -20.13
CA PHE A 195 9.00 6.04 -19.93
C PHE A 195 9.60 5.83 -18.53
N CYS A 196 8.86 5.39 -17.51
CA CYS A 196 9.46 5.14 -16.20
C CYS A 196 9.74 3.65 -15.94
N CYS A 197 10.94 3.42 -15.37
CA CYS A 197 11.44 2.21 -14.71
C CYS A 197 11.90 1.04 -15.62
N PRO A 198 13.22 0.69 -15.63
CA PRO A 198 13.76 -0.45 -16.37
C PRO A 198 13.28 -1.84 -15.91
N SER A 199 12.68 -1.95 -14.72
CA SER A 199 12.26 -3.21 -14.09
C SER A 199 10.75 -3.44 -14.09
N ASN A 200 9.96 -2.47 -14.55
CA ASN A 200 8.49 -2.46 -14.49
C ASN A 200 7.96 -2.14 -15.90
N GLY A 201 6.98 -2.88 -16.40
CA GLY A 201 6.66 -2.75 -17.82
C GLY A 201 5.42 -3.49 -18.28
N ARG A 202 5.25 -3.43 -19.60
CA ARG A 202 4.29 -4.24 -20.37
C ARG A 202 4.41 -5.71 -19.99
N GLY A 203 3.33 -6.47 -20.18
CA GLY A 203 3.25 -7.87 -19.78
C GLY A 203 2.48 -8.02 -18.49
N PHE A 204 3.01 -8.83 -17.57
CA PHE A 204 2.53 -8.88 -16.19
C PHE A 204 3.67 -8.56 -15.23
N ASN A 205 3.31 -8.02 -14.08
CA ASN A 205 4.22 -7.65 -13.00
C ASN A 205 3.76 -8.41 -11.76
N ILE A 206 4.70 -9.04 -11.05
CA ILE A 206 4.41 -9.95 -9.94
C ILE A 206 5.27 -9.59 -8.73
N ALA A 207 4.68 -9.70 -7.55
CA ALA A 207 5.39 -9.63 -6.28
C ALA A 207 5.03 -10.82 -5.39
N VAL A 208 5.99 -11.25 -4.58
CA VAL A 208 5.82 -12.25 -3.53
C VAL A 208 6.01 -11.55 -2.19
N ILE A 209 5.04 -11.72 -1.30
CA ILE A 209 5.03 -11.18 0.05
C ILE A 209 5.17 -12.35 1.01
N ASP A 210 6.20 -12.31 1.83
CA ASP A 210 6.42 -13.25 2.92
C ASP A 210 5.29 -13.14 3.94
N ARG A 211 4.70 -14.28 4.29
CA ARG A 211 3.52 -14.35 5.16
C ARG A 211 3.78 -13.99 6.61
N SER A 212 4.97 -14.28 7.13
CA SER A 212 5.29 -14.07 8.55
C SER A 212 5.65 -12.63 8.85
N THR A 213 6.26 -11.93 7.89
CA THR A 213 6.74 -10.56 8.09
C THR A 213 5.97 -9.51 7.29
N GLY A 214 5.24 -9.94 6.25
CA GLY A 214 4.61 -9.05 5.29
C GLY A 214 5.61 -8.35 4.37
N THR A 215 6.88 -8.80 4.33
CA THR A 215 7.93 -8.20 3.51
C THR A 215 7.78 -8.61 2.05
N VAL A 216 7.97 -7.68 1.11
CA VAL A 216 8.08 -8.03 -0.31
C VAL A 216 9.44 -8.68 -0.55
N ILE A 217 9.47 -9.99 -0.72
CA ILE A 217 10.72 -10.78 -0.87
C ILE A 217 11.17 -10.92 -2.32
N ALA A 218 10.23 -10.82 -3.27
CA ALA A 218 10.53 -10.81 -4.69
C ALA A 218 9.57 -9.89 -5.44
N HIS A 219 10.07 -9.19 -6.46
CA HIS A 219 9.25 -8.38 -7.36
C HIS A 219 9.90 -8.30 -8.75
N ARG A 220 9.13 -8.53 -9.82
CA ARG A 220 9.65 -8.56 -11.19
C ARG A 220 8.59 -8.32 -12.27
N ASN A 221 9.02 -7.72 -13.38
CA ASN A 221 8.26 -7.65 -14.64
C ASN A 221 8.56 -8.81 -15.60
N PHE A 222 7.53 -9.22 -16.33
CA PHE A 222 7.59 -10.20 -17.41
C PHE A 222 6.96 -9.63 -18.68
N ASP A 223 7.77 -9.01 -19.56
CA ASP A 223 7.30 -8.50 -20.87
C ASP A 223 6.94 -9.65 -21.82
N THR A 224 5.65 -9.95 -21.88
CA THR A 224 5.14 -11.03 -22.72
C THR A 224 5.08 -10.66 -24.20
N TRP A 225 5.26 -9.40 -24.61
CA TRP A 225 5.25 -9.00 -26.02
C TRP A 225 6.55 -9.31 -26.77
N ASP A 226 7.70 -9.22 -26.09
CA ASP A 226 9.00 -9.56 -26.69
C ASP A 226 9.36 -11.04 -26.41
N PHE A 227 8.48 -11.94 -26.85
CA PHE A 227 8.59 -13.39 -26.64
C PHE A 227 9.58 -14.08 -27.59
N SER A 228 10.36 -13.32 -28.37
CA SER A 228 11.24 -13.85 -29.42
C SER A 228 12.55 -14.45 -28.87
N GLY A 229 12.44 -15.38 -27.90
CA GLY A 229 13.56 -16.21 -27.40
C GLY A 229 13.58 -16.55 -25.90
N SER A 230 12.47 -16.42 -25.15
CA SER A 230 12.57 -15.96 -23.75
C SER A 230 12.60 -17.02 -22.63
N ILE A 231 13.49 -16.79 -21.64
CA ILE A 231 13.63 -17.44 -20.32
C ILE A 231 12.53 -16.95 -19.32
N LEU A 232 11.42 -16.37 -19.80
CA LEU A 232 10.40 -15.73 -18.95
C LEU A 232 9.77 -16.70 -17.95
N CYS A 233 9.20 -17.81 -18.41
CA CYS A 233 8.51 -18.71 -17.49
C CYS A 233 9.46 -19.46 -16.53
N PRO A 234 10.68 -19.88 -16.92
CA PRO A 234 11.68 -20.34 -15.96
C PRO A 234 12.04 -19.28 -14.91
N ALA A 235 12.06 -18.00 -15.27
CA ALA A 235 12.29 -16.91 -14.31
C ALA A 235 11.09 -16.70 -13.36
N LEU A 236 9.86 -16.95 -13.81
CA LEU A 236 8.68 -16.97 -12.93
C LEU A 236 8.78 -18.14 -11.94
N SER A 237 9.08 -19.34 -12.43
CA SER A 237 9.28 -20.52 -11.56
C SER A 237 10.38 -20.28 -10.52
N ALA A 238 11.46 -19.56 -10.87
CA ALA A 238 12.52 -19.23 -9.92
C ALA A 238 12.02 -18.29 -8.80
N ILE A 239 11.21 -17.28 -9.13
CA ILE A 239 10.59 -16.39 -8.13
C ILE A 239 9.63 -17.16 -7.23
N LEU A 240 8.77 -17.99 -7.81
CA LEU A 240 7.79 -18.75 -7.04
C LEU A 240 8.45 -19.85 -6.19
N ALA A 241 9.64 -20.32 -6.55
CA ALA A 241 10.41 -21.26 -5.75
C ALA A 241 11.02 -20.64 -4.48
N GLU A 242 11.10 -19.30 -4.39
CA GLU A 242 11.51 -18.60 -3.16
C GLU A 242 10.36 -18.49 -2.15
N ALA A 243 9.11 -18.70 -2.59
CA ALA A 243 7.92 -18.62 -1.74
C ALA A 243 7.70 -19.90 -0.93
N GLN A 244 7.19 -19.73 0.28
CA GLN A 244 6.74 -20.80 1.17
C GLN A 244 5.21 -20.92 1.15
N PRO A 245 4.64 -22.08 1.54
CA PRO A 245 3.20 -22.16 1.80
C PRO A 245 2.75 -21.06 2.78
N GLY A 246 1.63 -20.41 2.48
CA GLY A 246 1.11 -19.24 3.21
C GLY A 246 1.56 -17.90 2.62
N ASP A 247 2.70 -17.82 1.91
CA ASP A 247 3.15 -16.58 1.27
C ASP A 247 2.15 -16.09 0.22
N ILE A 248 2.18 -14.79 -0.08
CA ILE A 248 1.19 -14.16 -0.94
C ILE A 248 1.81 -13.74 -2.27
N VAL A 249 1.17 -14.13 -3.36
CA VAL A 249 1.51 -13.72 -4.71
C VAL A 249 0.52 -12.68 -5.19
N MET A 250 1.03 -11.50 -5.56
CA MET A 250 0.26 -10.44 -6.21
C MET A 250 0.72 -10.29 -7.65
N ALA A 251 -0.21 -10.11 -8.59
CA ALA A 251 0.12 -9.83 -9.98
C ALA A 251 -0.88 -8.88 -10.65
N ALA A 252 -0.38 -8.07 -11.59
CA ALA A 252 -1.21 -7.21 -12.43
C ALA A 252 -0.64 -7.09 -13.85
N GLY A 253 -1.54 -7.04 -14.82
CA GLY A 253 -1.21 -6.83 -16.23
C GLY A 253 -0.98 -5.36 -16.57
N ASP A 254 -0.09 -5.10 -17.53
CA ASP A 254 0.16 -3.79 -18.12
C ASP A 254 0.27 -3.90 -19.65
N ASP A 255 -0.49 -3.07 -20.37
CA ASP A 255 -0.66 -3.10 -21.83
C ASP A 255 -1.21 -4.44 -22.35
N THR A 256 -0.40 -5.49 -22.36
CA THR A 256 -0.81 -6.82 -22.82
C THR A 256 -0.14 -7.93 -22.02
N VAL A 257 -0.94 -8.75 -21.34
CA VAL A 257 -0.47 -10.00 -20.74
C VAL A 257 -0.42 -11.11 -21.79
N ASN A 258 -1.46 -11.21 -22.62
CA ASN A 258 -1.49 -12.11 -23.77
C ASN A 258 -1.14 -11.34 -25.07
N PRO A 259 0.07 -11.46 -25.62
CA PRO A 259 0.50 -10.74 -26.81
C PRO A 259 -0.11 -11.31 -28.11
N VAL A 260 -0.82 -12.44 -28.04
CA VAL A 260 -1.33 -13.14 -29.23
C VAL A 260 -2.54 -12.38 -29.78
N PHE A 261 -2.29 -11.53 -30.77
CA PHE A 261 -3.37 -10.92 -31.54
C PHE A 261 -4.00 -11.98 -32.46
N SER A 262 -5.22 -12.39 -32.13
CA SER A 262 -6.02 -13.31 -32.92
C SER A 262 -7.42 -12.72 -33.10
N PRO A 263 -7.90 -12.50 -34.34
CA PRO A 263 -9.29 -12.13 -34.61
C PRO A 263 -10.30 -13.15 -34.06
N GLN A 264 -9.83 -14.35 -33.71
CA GLN A 264 -10.63 -15.41 -33.09
C GLN A 264 -10.45 -15.51 -31.56
N CYS A 265 -9.62 -14.65 -30.95
CA CYS A 265 -9.23 -14.70 -29.54
C CYS A 265 -8.86 -16.09 -29.05
N THR A 266 -7.96 -16.73 -29.80
CA THR A 266 -7.34 -17.96 -29.33
C THR A 266 -6.62 -17.68 -28.01
N LEU A 267 -7.01 -18.46 -27.00
CA LEU A 267 -6.41 -18.54 -25.67
C LEU A 267 -4.89 -18.66 -25.75
N LEU A 268 -4.20 -18.45 -24.63
CA LEU A 268 -2.76 -18.68 -24.46
C LEU A 268 -2.39 -20.15 -24.76
N GLN A 269 -2.36 -20.52 -26.04
CA GLN A 269 -1.92 -21.81 -26.56
C GLN A 269 -0.54 -21.68 -27.23
N ASN A 270 0.10 -20.53 -27.10
CA ASN A 270 1.48 -20.35 -27.50
C ASN A 270 2.38 -21.09 -26.52
N THR A 271 3.20 -22.02 -27.03
CA THR A 271 4.11 -22.86 -26.24
C THR A 271 5.08 -22.07 -25.36
N GLY A 272 5.37 -20.80 -25.68
CA GLY A 272 6.26 -19.94 -24.89
C GLY A 272 5.69 -19.40 -23.57
N LEU A 273 4.37 -19.28 -23.43
CA LEU A 273 3.70 -18.79 -22.20
C LEU A 273 2.96 -19.89 -21.44
N TYR A 274 2.88 -21.09 -22.00
CA TYR A 274 2.15 -22.21 -21.41
C TYR A 274 2.65 -22.57 -20.01
N GLN A 275 3.96 -22.51 -19.76
CA GLN A 275 4.51 -22.73 -18.42
C GLN A 275 4.06 -21.65 -17.43
N CYS A 276 4.04 -20.38 -17.82
CA CYS A 276 3.52 -19.32 -16.96
C CYS A 276 2.03 -19.54 -16.64
N PHE A 277 1.25 -20.02 -17.60
CA PHE A 277 -0.13 -20.43 -17.36
C PHE A 277 -0.23 -21.56 -16.32
N THR A 278 0.62 -22.59 -16.41
CA THR A 278 0.59 -23.69 -15.43
C THR A 278 0.97 -23.22 -14.02
N GLU A 279 1.89 -22.25 -13.89
CA GLU A 279 2.26 -21.67 -12.60
C GLU A 279 1.08 -20.90 -11.97
N PHE A 280 0.43 -20.00 -12.73
CA PHE A 280 -0.75 -19.31 -12.21
C PHE A 280 -1.93 -20.25 -11.95
N GLN A 281 -2.07 -21.33 -12.73
CA GLN A 281 -3.06 -22.37 -12.45
C GLN A 281 -2.72 -23.14 -11.15
N ALA A 282 -1.45 -23.39 -10.86
CA ALA A 282 -1.02 -24.00 -9.59
C ALA A 282 -1.28 -23.09 -8.38
N LEU A 283 -1.22 -21.77 -8.58
CA LEU A 283 -1.67 -20.75 -7.61
C LEU A 283 -3.21 -20.61 -7.54
N GLY A 284 -3.95 -21.39 -8.34
CA GLY A 284 -5.41 -21.45 -8.33
C GLY A 284 -6.12 -20.51 -9.32
N SER A 285 -5.40 -19.70 -10.11
CA SER A 285 -6.04 -18.78 -11.05
C SER A 285 -6.85 -19.54 -12.10
N THR A 286 -8.05 -19.03 -12.38
CA THR A 286 -8.92 -19.59 -13.43
C THR A 286 -9.03 -18.67 -14.64
N LEU A 287 -8.61 -17.41 -14.52
CA LEU A 287 -8.76 -16.40 -15.56
C LEU A 287 -7.49 -16.17 -16.38
N PHE A 288 -6.28 -16.38 -15.82
CA PHE A 288 -5.02 -16.08 -16.51
C PHE A 288 -4.87 -16.76 -17.88
N GLY A 289 -5.18 -18.06 -17.98
CA GLY A 289 -5.14 -18.80 -19.25
C GLY A 289 -6.18 -18.34 -20.29
N GLY A 290 -7.20 -17.62 -19.80
CA GLY A 290 -8.35 -17.10 -20.51
C GLY A 290 -8.15 -15.76 -21.20
N LEU A 291 -7.05 -15.05 -20.90
CA LEU A 291 -6.92 -13.63 -21.22
C LEU A 291 -6.88 -13.37 -22.73
N TYR A 292 -7.64 -12.36 -23.15
CA TYR A 292 -7.57 -11.83 -24.51
C TYR A 292 -6.44 -10.81 -24.67
N PHE A 293 -6.13 -10.53 -25.93
CA PHE A 293 -5.21 -9.46 -26.29
C PHE A 293 -5.66 -8.13 -25.67
N HIS A 294 -4.75 -7.47 -24.94
CA HIS A 294 -5.00 -6.23 -24.19
C HIS A 294 -6.07 -6.32 -23.09
N GLN A 295 -6.39 -7.50 -22.57
CA GLN A 295 -7.36 -7.60 -21.48
C GLN A 295 -6.67 -7.27 -20.15
N PRO A 296 -7.15 -6.27 -19.38
CA PRO A 296 -6.69 -6.03 -18.02
C PRO A 296 -6.92 -7.25 -17.13
N TRP A 297 -6.01 -7.50 -16.21
CA TRP A 297 -6.06 -8.61 -15.27
C TRP A 297 -5.31 -8.26 -13.99
N ALA A 298 -5.91 -8.56 -12.84
CA ALA A 298 -5.28 -8.41 -11.54
C ALA A 298 -5.60 -9.63 -10.66
N PHE A 299 -4.65 -9.99 -9.81
CA PHE A 299 -4.62 -11.26 -9.11
C PHE A 299 -3.90 -11.14 -7.77
N ILE A 300 -4.46 -11.79 -6.75
CA ILE A 300 -3.88 -11.97 -5.42
C ILE A 300 -4.23 -13.40 -4.98
N ALA A 301 -3.22 -14.18 -4.62
CA ALA A 301 -3.39 -15.54 -4.13
C ALA A 301 -2.41 -15.88 -3.02
N GLU A 302 -2.81 -16.82 -2.18
CA GLU A 302 -1.97 -17.47 -1.21
C GLU A 302 -1.30 -18.69 -1.85
N VAL A 303 0.01 -18.83 -1.65
CA VAL A 303 0.79 -20.00 -2.05
C VAL A 303 0.38 -21.17 -1.17
N GLY A 304 0.04 -22.30 -1.76
CA GLY A 304 -0.35 -23.50 -1.01
C GLY A 304 0.47 -24.72 -1.38
N ASN A 305 0.15 -25.84 -0.74
CA ASN A 305 0.78 -27.14 -0.99
C ASN A 305 -0.30 -28.24 -1.04
N PRO A 306 -0.64 -28.81 -2.22
CA PRO A 306 0.03 -28.66 -3.51
C PRO A 306 -0.50 -27.51 -4.39
N MET A 307 -1.62 -26.88 -4.02
CA MET A 307 -2.25 -25.80 -4.80
C MET A 307 -2.49 -24.58 -3.93
N GLY A 308 -2.33 -23.39 -4.52
CA GLY A 308 -2.66 -22.12 -3.90
C GLY A 308 -4.16 -21.82 -3.86
N THR A 309 -4.49 -20.76 -3.13
CA THR A 309 -5.85 -20.27 -2.95
C THR A 309 -5.97 -18.84 -3.49
N VAL A 310 -6.86 -18.62 -4.43
CA VAL A 310 -7.13 -17.27 -4.96
C VAL A 310 -7.88 -16.46 -3.90
N LEU A 311 -7.28 -15.35 -3.47
CA LEU A 311 -7.89 -14.40 -2.54
C LEU A 311 -8.71 -13.35 -3.29
N ALA A 312 -8.21 -12.88 -4.43
CA ALA A 312 -8.94 -12.00 -5.33
C ALA A 312 -8.39 -12.09 -6.76
N GLU A 313 -9.25 -12.27 -7.76
CA GLU A 313 -8.86 -12.27 -9.18
C GLU A 313 -9.97 -11.63 -10.02
N SER A 314 -9.60 -10.80 -11.00
CA SER A 314 -10.56 -10.20 -11.92
C SER A 314 -9.92 -9.87 -13.27
N VAL A 315 -10.77 -9.76 -14.29
CA VAL A 315 -10.40 -9.39 -15.67
C VAL A 315 -11.33 -8.31 -16.21
N GLY A 316 -10.81 -7.44 -17.07
CA GLY A 316 -11.62 -6.42 -17.73
C GLY A 316 -12.76 -7.08 -18.50
N ALA A 317 -14.00 -6.77 -18.11
CA ALA A 317 -15.19 -7.41 -18.68
C ALA A 317 -15.31 -7.12 -20.19
N GLY A 318 -15.54 -8.16 -20.98
CA GLY A 318 -15.80 -8.00 -22.41
C GLY A 318 -15.70 -9.32 -23.16
N THR A 319 -16.14 -9.30 -24.41
CA THR A 319 -15.95 -10.41 -25.34
C THR A 319 -14.71 -10.19 -26.18
N CYS A 320 -14.25 -11.24 -26.85
CA CYS A 320 -13.24 -11.14 -27.90
C CYS A 320 -13.52 -9.96 -28.86
N PRO A 321 -12.58 -9.02 -29.12
CA PRO A 321 -12.81 -7.92 -30.03
C PRO A 321 -12.74 -8.43 -31.47
N SER A 322 -13.72 -8.08 -32.30
CA SER A 322 -13.74 -8.43 -33.73
C SER A 322 -12.81 -7.55 -34.59
N THR A 323 -12.25 -6.48 -34.02
CA THR A 323 -11.34 -5.53 -34.69
C THR A 323 -10.20 -5.09 -33.77
N SER A 324 -9.05 -4.72 -34.32
CA SER A 324 -7.82 -4.31 -33.60
C SER A 324 -7.90 -2.99 -32.82
N THR A 325 -9.05 -2.33 -32.86
CA THR A 325 -9.32 -1.04 -32.19
C THR A 325 -10.81 -0.91 -31.88
N PRO A 326 -11.22 -0.24 -30.78
CA PRO A 326 -10.43 0.29 -29.66
C PRO A 326 -10.46 -0.65 -28.44
N TYR A 327 -9.46 -0.54 -27.55
CA TYR A 327 -9.38 -1.22 -26.25
C TYR A 327 -10.71 -1.08 -25.49
N PRO A 328 -11.58 -2.10 -25.48
CA PRO A 328 -12.95 -1.94 -25.02
C PRO A 328 -13.13 -2.34 -23.55
N TYR A 329 -12.06 -2.79 -22.90
CA TYR A 329 -12.13 -3.40 -21.58
C TYR A 329 -12.08 -2.33 -20.49
N PRO A 330 -12.97 -2.41 -19.49
CA PRO A 330 -12.83 -1.60 -18.30
C PRO A 330 -11.57 -2.00 -17.54
N ASP A 331 -11.02 -1.04 -16.82
CA ASP A 331 -9.94 -1.28 -15.87
C ASP A 331 -10.39 -2.23 -14.76
N VAL A 332 -9.44 -2.90 -14.12
CA VAL A 332 -9.72 -3.81 -13.01
C VAL A 332 -8.89 -3.43 -11.80
N GLN A 333 -9.56 -3.48 -10.65
CA GLN A 333 -8.94 -3.45 -9.34
C GLN A 333 -9.45 -4.65 -8.53
N VAL A 334 -8.54 -5.32 -7.83
CA VAL A 334 -8.86 -6.32 -6.81
C VAL A 334 -8.19 -5.92 -5.51
N SER A 335 -8.79 -6.31 -4.40
CA SER A 335 -8.25 -6.03 -3.07
C SER A 335 -8.67 -7.11 -2.10
N THR A 336 -7.80 -7.38 -1.12
CA THR A 336 -8.07 -8.29 -0.01
C THR A 336 -7.35 -7.79 1.24
N SER A 337 -7.68 -8.39 2.38
CA SER A 337 -7.03 -8.11 3.66
C SER A 337 -6.56 -9.43 4.25
N ILE A 338 -5.33 -9.46 4.72
CA ILE A 338 -4.70 -10.67 5.23
C ILE A 338 -4.04 -10.41 6.57
N TYR A 339 -4.04 -11.37 7.49
CA TYR A 339 -3.23 -11.27 8.71
C TYR A 339 -1.84 -11.88 8.50
N LEU A 340 -0.90 -11.62 9.38
CA LEU A 340 0.39 -12.33 9.38
C LEU A 340 0.21 -13.71 10.03
N ASP A 341 1.22 -14.56 9.87
CA ASP A 341 1.35 -15.89 10.48
C ASP A 341 2.85 -16.05 10.74
N PHE A 342 3.29 -15.49 11.88
CA PHE A 342 4.69 -15.20 12.18
C PHE A 342 5.54 -16.47 12.31
N ASP A 343 5.04 -17.48 13.04
CA ASP A 343 5.71 -18.76 13.24
C ASP A 343 5.46 -19.78 12.11
N ARG A 344 4.52 -19.49 11.21
CA ARG A 344 4.10 -20.33 10.07
C ARG A 344 3.45 -21.64 10.47
N ASP A 345 2.72 -21.69 11.58
CA ASP A 345 1.98 -22.88 12.00
C ASP A 345 0.62 -23.04 11.28
N GLY A 346 0.19 -21.99 10.56
CA GLY A 346 -1.06 -21.93 9.80
C GLY A 346 -2.24 -21.34 10.57
N ILE A 347 -2.02 -20.85 11.79
CA ILE A 347 -2.92 -19.99 12.55
C ILE A 347 -2.40 -18.57 12.39
N THR A 348 -3.24 -17.66 11.90
CA THR A 348 -2.81 -16.26 11.74
C THR A 348 -2.73 -15.55 13.08
N ASP A 349 -1.76 -14.66 13.27
CA ASP A 349 -1.46 -13.97 14.54
C ASP A 349 -2.71 -13.41 15.25
N ASN A 350 -3.68 -12.90 14.48
CA ASN A 350 -4.93 -12.37 15.05
C ASN A 350 -5.88 -13.44 15.67
N LEU A 351 -5.57 -14.71 15.49
CA LEU A 351 -6.26 -15.89 16.00
C LEU A 351 -5.33 -16.80 16.81
N ASP A 352 -4.02 -16.59 16.71
CA ASP A 352 -3.03 -17.28 17.50
C ASP A 352 -3.00 -16.70 18.92
N ALA A 353 -2.53 -17.48 19.87
CA ALA A 353 -2.39 -17.09 21.26
C ALA A 353 -0.94 -17.08 21.73
N ASP A 354 0.00 -17.40 20.85
CA ASP A 354 1.44 -17.58 21.04
C ASP A 354 2.12 -17.37 19.67
N ASP A 355 2.13 -16.12 19.18
CA ASP A 355 2.45 -15.73 17.79
C ASP A 355 3.86 -16.20 17.34
N ASP A 356 4.78 -16.42 18.28
CA ASP A 356 6.15 -16.86 18.01
C ASP A 356 6.45 -18.31 18.46
N ASN A 357 5.47 -18.94 19.10
CA ASN A 357 5.44 -20.32 19.56
C ASN A 357 6.61 -20.71 20.48
N ASP A 358 7.06 -19.76 21.30
CA ASP A 358 8.10 -19.96 22.31
C ASP A 358 7.56 -20.68 23.58
N GLY A 359 6.23 -20.79 23.69
CA GLY A 359 5.51 -21.41 24.80
C GLY A 359 4.96 -20.43 25.84
N VAL A 360 5.11 -19.13 25.62
CA VAL A 360 4.57 -18.04 26.43
C VAL A 360 3.50 -17.30 25.62
N ARG A 361 2.25 -17.35 26.10
CA ARG A 361 1.14 -16.68 25.39
C ARG A 361 1.34 -15.18 25.27
N ASP A 362 0.91 -14.58 24.16
CA ASP A 362 0.99 -13.12 23.90
C ASP A 362 0.36 -12.28 25.02
N VAL A 363 -0.75 -12.77 25.61
CA VAL A 363 -1.41 -12.08 26.73
C VAL A 363 -0.50 -11.95 27.95
N THR A 364 0.39 -12.92 28.16
CA THR A 364 1.37 -12.92 29.26
C THR A 364 2.51 -11.98 28.93
N GLU A 365 3.00 -12.03 27.69
CA GLU A 365 4.09 -11.17 27.22
C GLU A 365 3.71 -9.70 27.22
N ARG A 366 2.53 -9.37 26.67
CA ARG A 366 1.94 -8.02 26.72
C ARG A 366 1.81 -7.49 28.14
N LEU A 367 1.49 -8.35 29.11
CA LEU A 367 1.43 -7.97 30.53
C LEU A 367 2.80 -7.73 31.16
N ASN A 368 3.85 -8.38 30.66
CA ASN A 368 5.23 -8.23 31.12
C ASN A 368 6.02 -7.19 30.30
N GLY A 369 5.47 -6.72 29.18
CA GLY A 369 6.12 -5.78 28.27
C GLY A 369 7.24 -6.40 27.44
N THR A 370 7.14 -7.71 27.16
CA THR A 370 8.04 -8.43 26.22
C THR A 370 7.41 -8.45 24.82
N ASP A 371 8.16 -8.90 23.82
CA ASP A 371 7.76 -8.86 22.41
C ASP A 371 7.21 -10.21 21.97
N VAL A 372 5.93 -10.21 21.55
CA VAL A 372 5.16 -11.41 21.20
C VAL A 372 5.61 -12.06 19.88
N LEU A 373 6.50 -11.38 19.16
CA LEU A 373 7.09 -11.85 17.91
C LEU A 373 8.59 -12.17 18.07
N ASP A 374 9.13 -12.19 19.29
CA ASP A 374 10.52 -12.53 19.56
C ASP A 374 10.62 -13.67 20.59
N PRO A 375 10.90 -14.91 20.13
CA PRO A 375 11.01 -16.10 20.99
C PRO A 375 12.08 -16.04 22.08
N ALA A 376 12.89 -14.97 22.09
CA ALA A 376 13.94 -14.72 23.06
C ALA A 376 13.62 -13.56 24.02
N SER A 377 12.41 -12.99 23.95
CA SER A 377 12.06 -11.77 24.68
C SER A 377 11.67 -11.99 26.15
N PHE A 378 11.35 -13.25 26.54
CA PHE A 378 10.86 -13.62 27.88
C PHE A 378 11.90 -14.25 28.84
#